data_AF-A0A6A2Y5N2-F1
#
_entry.id   AF-A0A6A2Y5N2-F1
#
_cell.length_a   1.000
_cell.length_b   1.000
_cell.length_c   1.000
_cell.angle_alpha   90.00
_cell.angle_beta   90.00
_cell.angle_gamma   90.00
#
_symmetry.space_group_name_H-M   'P 1'
#
loop_
_entity.id
_entity.type
_entity.pdbx_description
1 polymer ?
#
loop_
_entity_poly.entity_id
_entity_poly.type
_entity_poly.pdbx_seq_one_letter_code
_entity_poly.pdbx_strand_id
1 'polypeptide(L)'
;MEKTAPSTGPAAYAKISSIFIYPIKSCRGISVPQAPLTPTEIKAPGMDLLNISLSKPPQAVADGVSILGWSGSALDEGGEASKWFTDFLGKPSRIVRFNAASETRPVDPMYAQGHSVMFSDQYPFMLTSQESLDAPNKLLKEPVPINRFRPKSTSGRTWFARKDCRYIEDE
;
A
#
# COMPACT_ATOMS: atom_id res chain seq x y z
N MET A 1 -37.50 18.78 -34.06
CA MET A 1 -36.49 17.76 -33.70
C MET A 1 -36.63 17.52 -32.20
N GLU A 2 -37.33 16.45 -31.86
CA GLU A 2 -37.61 16.04 -30.48
C GLU A 2 -36.34 15.43 -29.88
N LYS A 3 -35.81 16.02 -28.80
CA LYS A 3 -34.65 15.46 -28.08
C LYS A 3 -35.16 14.32 -27.19
N THR A 4 -34.94 13.09 -27.61
CA THR A 4 -35.13 11.90 -26.78
C THR A 4 -34.16 11.95 -25.59
N ALA A 5 -34.70 11.94 -24.37
CA ALA A 5 -33.90 11.86 -23.14
C ALA A 5 -33.21 10.48 -23.05
N PRO A 6 -31.97 10.39 -22.52
CA PRO A 6 -31.31 9.11 -22.32
C PRO A 6 -32.06 8.29 -21.26
N SER A 7 -32.50 7.09 -21.64
CA SER A 7 -33.16 6.15 -20.74
C SER A 7 -32.21 5.75 -19.60
N THR A 8 -32.58 6.09 -18.36
CA THR A 8 -31.85 5.69 -17.16
C THR A 8 -32.08 4.19 -16.93
N GLY A 9 -31.12 3.36 -17.36
CA GLY A 9 -31.07 1.95 -16.97
C GLY A 9 -30.86 1.80 -15.45
N PRO A 10 -31.22 0.66 -14.85
CA PRO A 10 -31.05 0.44 -13.41
C PRO A 10 -29.57 0.62 -13.04
N ALA A 11 -29.30 1.32 -11.93
CA ALA A 11 -27.96 1.50 -11.41
C ALA A 11 -27.34 0.12 -11.15
N ALA A 12 -26.31 -0.23 -11.92
CA ALA A 12 -25.56 -1.46 -11.71
C ALA A 12 -24.83 -1.36 -10.36
N TYR A 13 -25.30 -2.12 -9.36
CA TYR A 13 -24.64 -2.20 -8.06
C TYR A 13 -23.49 -3.19 -8.13
N ALA A 14 -22.26 -2.71 -7.88
CA ALA A 14 -21.10 -3.58 -7.73
C ALA A 14 -21.01 -4.10 -6.29
N LYS A 15 -20.73 -5.41 -6.13
CA LYS A 15 -20.51 -6.04 -4.82
C LYS A 15 -19.01 -6.17 -4.55
N ILE A 16 -18.56 -5.69 -3.39
CA ILE A 16 -17.17 -5.90 -2.94
C ILE A 16 -17.02 -7.36 -2.52
N SER A 17 -16.14 -8.10 -3.19
CA SER A 17 -15.86 -9.51 -2.89
C SER A 17 -14.83 -9.68 -1.77
N SER A 18 -13.85 -8.77 -1.67
CA SER A 18 -12.76 -8.86 -0.70
C SER A 18 -12.07 -7.50 -0.49
N ILE A 19 -11.49 -7.31 0.69
CA ILE A 19 -10.66 -6.15 1.04
C ILE A 19 -9.31 -6.67 1.53
N PHE A 20 -8.23 -6.03 1.07
CA PHE A 20 -6.85 -6.33 1.48
C PHE A 20 -6.15 -5.06 1.97
N ILE A 21 -5.45 -5.15 3.09
CA ILE A 21 -4.63 -4.08 3.65
C ILE A 21 -3.17 -4.51 3.67
N TYR A 22 -2.29 -3.59 3.28
CA TYR A 22 -0.84 -3.81 3.21
C TYR A 22 -0.13 -2.84 4.14
N PRO A 23 -0.20 -3.00 5.47
CA PRO A 23 0.29 -1.99 6.41
C PRO A 23 1.77 -1.64 6.17
N ILE A 24 2.55 -2.62 5.72
CA ILE A 24 3.93 -2.46 5.27
C ILE A 24 3.97 -2.79 3.78
N LYS A 25 4.48 -1.86 2.98
CA LYS A 25 4.59 -2.09 1.54
C LYS A 25 5.62 -3.20 1.30
N SER A 26 5.31 -4.05 0.32
CA SER A 26 6.05 -5.26 -0.06
C SER A 26 5.90 -6.48 0.84
N CYS A 27 5.33 -6.35 2.05
CA CYS A 27 4.84 -7.50 2.82
C CYS A 27 3.51 -8.04 2.24
N ARG A 28 3.12 -9.24 2.70
CA ARG A 28 1.83 -9.86 2.34
C ARG A 28 0.66 -9.03 2.87
N GLY A 29 -0.38 -8.90 2.05
CA GLY A 29 -1.62 -8.23 2.44
C GLY A 29 -2.48 -9.09 3.37
N ILE A 30 -3.18 -8.42 4.27
CA ILE A 30 -4.13 -9.02 5.22
C ILE A 30 -5.53 -8.84 4.65
N SER A 31 -6.27 -9.93 4.49
CA SER A 31 -7.68 -9.86 4.12
C SER A 31 -8.53 -9.54 5.36
N VAL A 32 -9.40 -8.55 5.25
CA VAL A 32 -10.22 -8.10 6.38
C VAL A 32 -11.61 -7.68 5.90
N PRO A 33 -12.68 -7.81 6.70
CA PRO A 33 -13.96 -7.18 6.40
C PRO A 33 -13.99 -5.68 6.78
N GLN A 34 -13.17 -5.28 7.76
CA GLN A 34 -13.00 -3.92 8.29
C GLN A 34 -11.66 -3.81 9.04
N ALA A 35 -11.12 -2.61 9.27
CA ALA A 35 -9.82 -2.45 9.96
C ALA A 35 -9.76 -1.26 10.93
N PRO A 36 -9.64 -1.52 12.25
CA PRO A 36 -9.26 -0.50 13.24
C PRO A 36 -7.73 -0.23 13.20
N LEU A 37 -7.33 0.98 13.58
CA LEU A 37 -5.92 1.37 13.71
C LEU A 37 -5.38 0.97 15.09
N THR A 38 -4.53 -0.05 15.17
CA THR A 38 -3.89 -0.53 16.40
C THR A 38 -2.37 -0.30 16.36
N PRO A 39 -1.64 -0.44 17.49
CA PRO A 39 -0.19 -0.66 17.46
C PRO A 39 0.11 -1.83 16.52
N THR A 40 1.14 -1.70 15.67
CA THR A 40 1.43 -2.72 14.65
C THR A 40 2.40 -3.73 15.23
N GLU A 41 1.91 -4.94 15.46
CA GLU A 41 2.74 -6.10 15.79
C GLU A 41 3.05 -6.88 14.51
N ILE A 42 4.32 -7.24 14.33
CA ILE A 42 4.82 -7.94 13.16
C ILE A 42 5.34 -9.30 13.65
N LYS A 43 4.84 -10.35 12.99
CA LYS A 43 5.23 -11.73 13.25
C LYS A 43 5.73 -12.37 11.95
N ALA A 44 6.83 -13.11 12.06
CA ALA A 44 7.32 -13.97 10.99
C ALA A 44 7.67 -15.37 11.54
N PRO A 45 7.58 -16.43 10.72
CA PRO A 45 8.04 -17.76 11.13
C PRO A 45 9.51 -17.73 11.55
N GLY A 46 9.82 -18.29 12.73
CA GLY A 46 11.19 -18.34 13.25
C GLY A 46 11.73 -17.04 13.82
N MET A 47 10.90 -15.99 13.93
CA MET A 47 11.28 -14.69 14.48
C MET A 47 10.45 -14.36 15.72
N ASP A 48 11.06 -13.61 16.65
CA ASP A 48 10.34 -13.03 17.79
C ASP A 48 9.34 -11.96 17.32
N LEU A 49 8.34 -11.65 18.16
CA LEU A 49 7.34 -10.63 17.86
C LEU A 49 8.00 -9.24 17.86
N LEU A 50 7.89 -8.51 16.74
CA LEU A 50 8.36 -7.13 16.64
C LEU A 50 7.20 -6.16 16.84
N ASN A 51 7.32 -5.23 17.80
CA ASN A 51 6.30 -4.22 18.04
C ASN A 51 6.77 -2.86 17.51
N ILE A 52 6.09 -2.35 16.49
CA ILE A 52 6.33 -1.03 15.94
C ILE A 52 5.14 -0.12 16.28
N SER A 53 5.38 0.80 17.21
CA SER A 53 4.38 1.80 17.57
C SER A 53 4.25 2.85 16.47
N LEU A 54 3.09 2.88 15.81
CA LEU A 54 2.74 3.92 14.84
C LEU A 54 2.52 5.31 15.46
N SER A 55 2.28 5.32 16.77
CA SER A 55 2.04 6.52 17.58
C SER A 55 3.33 7.23 17.96
N LYS A 56 4.43 6.48 18.10
CA LYS A 56 5.73 7.08 18.42
C LYS A 56 6.26 7.87 17.21
N PRO A 57 6.75 9.11 17.43
CA PRO A 57 7.49 9.80 16.40
C PRO A 57 8.75 8.98 16.09
N PRO A 58 9.05 8.77 14.79
CA PRO A 58 10.24 8.04 14.38
C PRO A 58 11.51 8.75 14.86
N GLN A 59 12.55 7.96 15.08
CA GLN A 59 13.71 8.37 15.90
C GLN A 59 14.79 9.08 15.10
N ALA A 60 14.87 8.83 13.79
CA ALA A 60 15.90 9.39 12.92
C ALA A 60 15.35 9.64 11.50
N VAL A 61 16.05 10.49 10.76
CA VAL A 61 15.82 10.70 9.33
C VAL A 61 16.83 9.83 8.55
N ALA A 62 16.33 9.10 7.56
CA ALA A 62 17.13 8.41 6.57
C ALA A 62 17.09 9.22 5.27
N ASP A 63 18.25 9.69 4.82
CA ASP A 63 18.40 10.41 3.55
C ASP A 63 18.69 9.46 2.40
N GLY A 64 18.50 9.92 1.16
CA GLY A 64 18.85 9.15 -0.04
C GLY A 64 17.90 8.00 -0.36
N VAL A 65 16.69 8.00 0.20
CA VAL A 65 15.68 6.97 -0.06
C VAL A 65 15.16 7.14 -1.48
N SER A 66 15.26 6.10 -2.29
CA SER A 66 14.79 6.12 -3.67
C SER A 66 13.63 5.16 -3.90
N ILE A 67 12.67 5.58 -4.71
CA ILE A 67 11.52 4.77 -5.15
C ILE A 67 11.01 5.24 -6.51
N LEU A 68 11.02 4.35 -7.51
CA LEU A 68 10.39 4.58 -8.82
C LEU A 68 10.70 5.98 -9.42
N GLY A 69 11.98 6.36 -9.44
CA GLY A 69 12.45 7.64 -9.98
C GLY A 69 12.27 8.85 -9.05
N TRP A 70 11.68 8.69 -7.88
CA TRP A 70 11.71 9.68 -6.80
C TRP A 70 12.86 9.39 -5.83
N SER A 71 13.47 10.44 -5.31
CA SER A 71 14.45 10.38 -4.22
C SER A 71 14.15 11.45 -3.17
N GLY A 72 14.34 11.13 -1.90
CA GLY A 72 14.12 12.07 -0.81
C GLY A 72 14.45 11.48 0.56
N SER A 73 13.95 12.11 1.61
CA SER A 73 14.12 11.65 3.00
C SER A 73 12.95 10.77 3.48
N ALA A 74 13.23 9.92 4.45
CA ALA A 74 12.23 9.11 5.15
C ALA A 74 12.56 9.06 6.64
N LEU A 75 11.63 8.57 7.45
CA LEU A 75 11.79 8.51 8.90
C LEU A 75 12.07 7.06 9.33
N ASP A 76 13.25 6.78 9.87
CA ASP A 76 13.68 5.44 10.27
C ASP A 76 12.93 4.96 11.54
N GLU A 77 12.48 3.70 11.50
CA GLU A 77 11.83 3.00 12.63
C GLU A 77 12.83 2.50 13.68
N GLY A 78 14.14 2.62 13.41
CA GLY A 78 15.20 2.36 14.36
C GLY A 78 15.90 1.02 14.17
N GLY A 79 17.00 0.85 14.93
CA GLY A 79 17.90 -0.29 14.79
C GLY A 79 17.27 -1.65 15.10
N GLU A 80 16.30 -1.71 16.03
CA GLU A 80 15.59 -2.95 16.36
C GLU A 80 14.78 -3.47 15.16
N ALA A 81 14.00 -2.58 14.53
CA ALA A 81 13.23 -2.92 13.34
C ALA A 81 14.15 -3.29 12.17
N SER A 82 15.22 -2.52 11.96
CA SER A 82 16.22 -2.80 10.91
C SER A 82 16.86 -4.17 11.10
N LYS A 83 17.30 -4.51 12.31
CA LYS A 83 17.87 -5.82 12.63
C LYS A 83 16.88 -6.94 12.36
N TRP A 84 15.64 -6.80 12.85
CA TRP A 84 14.62 -7.83 12.68
C TRP A 84 14.33 -8.12 11.20
N PHE A 85 14.19 -7.08 10.36
CA PHE A 85 13.96 -7.26 8.93
C PHE A 85 15.19 -7.79 8.20
N THR A 86 16.39 -7.37 8.60
CA THR A 86 17.65 -7.88 8.05
C THR A 86 17.80 -9.38 8.33
N ASP A 87 17.55 -9.81 9.57
CA ASP A 87 17.61 -11.21 9.97
C ASP A 87 16.58 -12.06 9.21
N PHE A 88 15.33 -11.56 9.07
CA PHE A 88 14.27 -12.30 8.40
C PHE A 88 14.42 -12.35 6.87
N LEU A 89 14.85 -11.25 6.23
CA LEU A 89 14.99 -11.16 4.77
C LEU A 89 16.35 -11.67 4.27
N GLY A 90 17.34 -11.85 5.17
CA GLY A 90 18.69 -12.32 4.85
C GLY A 90 19.56 -11.27 4.15
N LYS A 91 19.19 -9.99 4.20
CA LYS A 91 19.93 -8.88 3.58
C LYS A 91 19.72 -7.57 4.34
N PRO A 92 20.68 -6.63 4.32
CA PRO A 92 20.54 -5.34 4.99
C PRO A 92 19.23 -4.66 4.61
N SER A 93 18.33 -4.50 5.59
CA SER A 93 16.97 -4.04 5.38
C SER A 93 16.55 -3.12 6.52
N ARG A 94 16.18 -1.88 6.21
CA ARG A 94 15.61 -0.92 7.19
C ARG A 94 14.09 -0.87 7.09
N ILE A 95 13.38 -0.27 8.05
CA ILE A 95 12.00 0.18 7.82
C ILE A 95 11.95 1.68 7.98
N VAL A 96 11.32 2.37 7.04
CA VAL A 96 11.19 3.82 7.03
C VAL A 96 9.76 4.26 6.74
N ARG A 97 9.30 5.33 7.39
CA ARG A 97 8.03 6.03 7.12
C ARG A 97 8.23 7.18 6.16
N PHE A 98 7.27 7.44 5.29
CA PHE A 98 7.32 8.64 4.45
C PHE A 98 7.32 9.92 5.30
N ASN A 99 8.25 10.84 5.02
CA ASN A 99 8.40 12.09 5.74
C ASN A 99 7.47 13.17 5.18
N ALA A 100 6.17 13.06 5.44
CA ALA A 100 5.16 13.99 4.90
C ALA A 100 5.29 15.45 5.40
N ALA A 101 6.19 15.72 6.36
CA ALA A 101 6.46 17.06 6.85
C ALA A 101 7.42 17.85 5.95
N SER A 102 8.35 17.16 5.27
CA SER A 102 9.34 17.80 4.39
C SER A 102 9.28 17.32 2.95
N GLU A 103 8.65 16.18 2.68
CA GLU A 103 8.63 15.55 1.37
C GLU A 103 7.25 15.57 0.74
N THR A 104 7.23 15.67 -0.59
CA THR A 104 6.02 15.52 -1.40
C THR A 104 6.35 14.73 -2.65
N ARG A 105 5.46 13.82 -3.03
CA ARG A 105 5.60 13.04 -4.26
C ARG A 105 4.31 13.18 -5.08
N PRO A 106 4.27 14.16 -6.02
CA PRO A 106 3.08 14.43 -6.80
C PRO A 106 2.77 13.24 -7.72
N VAL A 107 1.49 13.01 -7.95
CA VAL A 107 1.04 12.10 -9.02
C VAL A 107 0.98 12.86 -10.34
N ASP A 108 0.97 12.12 -11.45
CA ASP A 108 0.83 12.72 -12.77
C ASP A 108 -0.50 13.51 -12.85
N PRO A 109 -0.44 14.83 -13.16
CA PRO A 109 -1.61 15.69 -13.15
C PRO A 109 -2.67 15.31 -14.18
N MET A 110 -2.31 14.54 -15.22
CA MET A 110 -3.26 13.99 -16.20
C MET A 110 -4.31 13.11 -15.53
N TYR A 111 -3.93 12.41 -14.46
CA TYR A 111 -4.79 11.44 -13.78
C TYR A 111 -5.39 11.99 -12.48
N ALA A 112 -4.65 12.82 -11.74
CA ALA A 112 -5.12 13.37 -10.47
C ALA A 112 -4.38 14.67 -10.09
N GLN A 113 -4.83 15.79 -10.64
CA GLN A 113 -4.28 17.12 -10.35
C GLN A 113 -4.38 17.48 -8.87
N GLY A 114 -3.28 18.01 -8.31
CA GLY A 114 -3.22 18.47 -6.91
C GLY A 114 -3.11 17.35 -5.87
N HIS A 115 -2.99 16.09 -6.30
CA HIS A 115 -2.81 14.96 -5.40
C HIS A 115 -1.35 14.54 -5.29
N SER A 116 -1.02 13.85 -4.20
CA SER A 116 0.29 13.28 -3.95
C SER A 116 0.15 11.89 -3.34
N VAL A 117 1.18 11.09 -3.55
CA VAL A 117 1.33 9.77 -2.93
C VAL A 117 2.52 9.77 -1.99
N MET A 118 2.60 8.77 -1.11
CA MET A 118 3.75 8.59 -0.22
C MET A 118 4.75 7.61 -0.84
N PHE A 119 4.79 6.34 -0.42
CA PHE A 119 5.58 5.28 -1.08
C PHE A 119 4.73 4.33 -1.92
N SER A 120 3.44 4.62 -2.11
CA SER A 120 2.57 3.86 -3.02
C SER A 120 3.00 4.07 -4.49
N ASP A 121 2.91 3.03 -5.33
CA ASP A 121 3.59 3.04 -6.63
C ASP A 121 3.02 4.10 -7.60
N GLN A 122 1.70 4.28 -7.67
CA GLN A 122 1.07 5.37 -8.44
C GLN A 122 -0.13 5.99 -7.73
N TYR A 123 -1.05 5.16 -7.22
CA TYR A 123 -2.27 5.62 -6.56
C TYR A 123 -2.47 4.89 -5.22
N PRO A 124 -3.15 5.55 -4.26
CA PRO A 124 -3.41 4.94 -2.96
C PRO A 124 -4.37 3.74 -3.05
N PHE A 125 -5.15 3.63 -4.13
CA PHE A 125 -6.14 2.57 -4.35
C PHE A 125 -5.93 1.90 -5.70
N MET A 126 -6.25 0.60 -5.75
CA MET A 126 -6.27 -0.18 -6.97
C MET A 126 -7.53 -1.03 -6.95
N LEU A 127 -8.42 -0.74 -7.90
CA LEU A 127 -9.66 -1.44 -8.14
C LEU A 127 -9.46 -2.44 -9.27
N THR A 128 -10.04 -3.62 -9.12
CA THR A 128 -9.96 -4.69 -10.12
C THR A 128 -11.26 -5.51 -10.05
N SER A 129 -11.73 -5.98 -11.20
CA SER A 129 -12.94 -6.80 -11.29
C SER A 129 -12.59 -8.28 -11.38
N GLN A 130 -13.55 -9.15 -11.08
CA GLN A 130 -13.35 -10.60 -11.19
C GLN A 130 -13.04 -10.99 -12.65
N GLU A 131 -13.69 -10.37 -13.61
CA GLU A 131 -13.48 -10.60 -15.04
C GLU A 131 -12.05 -10.22 -15.46
N SER A 132 -11.50 -9.15 -14.88
CA SER A 132 -10.13 -8.70 -15.13
C SER A 132 -9.08 -9.65 -14.53
N LEU A 133 -9.43 -10.38 -13.46
CA LEU A 133 -8.60 -11.46 -12.90
C LEU A 133 -8.72 -12.75 -13.72
N ASP A 134 -9.93 -13.08 -14.16
CA ASP A 134 -10.23 -14.32 -14.87
C ASP A 134 -9.64 -14.33 -16.28
N ALA A 135 -9.66 -13.19 -16.97
CA ALA A 135 -9.13 -13.05 -18.33
C ALA A 135 -7.67 -13.53 -18.47
N PRO A 136 -6.69 -13.05 -17.67
CA PRO A 136 -5.33 -13.57 -17.73
C PRO A 136 -5.21 -15.00 -17.18
N ASN A 137 -5.99 -15.37 -16.16
CA ASN A 137 -5.95 -16.71 -15.57
C ASN A 137 -6.39 -17.82 -16.54
N LYS A 138 -7.18 -17.51 -17.57
CA LYS A 138 -7.50 -18.45 -18.67
C LYS A 138 -6.30 -18.78 -19.56
N LEU A 139 -5.27 -17.94 -19.56
CA LEU A 139 -4.07 -18.10 -20.40
C LEU A 139 -2.89 -18.71 -19.64
N LEU A 140 -2.95 -18.75 -18.31
CA LEU A 140 -1.87 -19.25 -17.47
C LEU A 140 -2.01 -20.76 -17.25
N LYS A 141 -0.87 -21.47 -17.24
CA LYS A 141 -0.83 -22.89 -16.84
C LYS A 141 -1.28 -23.08 -15.39
N GLU A 142 -0.94 -22.12 -14.53
CA GLU A 142 -1.33 -22.08 -13.13
C GLU A 142 -2.03 -20.73 -12.84
N PRO A 143 -3.31 -20.74 -12.45
CA PRO A 143 -4.04 -19.52 -12.10
C PRO A 143 -3.40 -18.81 -10.90
N VAL A 144 -3.34 -17.48 -10.96
CA VAL A 144 -2.85 -16.66 -9.86
C VAL A 144 -3.99 -16.07 -9.03
N PRO A 145 -3.88 -16.08 -7.69
CA PRO A 145 -4.88 -15.47 -6.82
C PRO A 145 -4.79 -13.94 -6.83
N ILE A 146 -5.90 -13.28 -6.52
CA ILE A 146 -6.06 -11.82 -6.56
C ILE A 146 -5.05 -11.04 -5.68
N ASN A 147 -4.59 -11.65 -4.59
CA ASN A 147 -3.62 -11.05 -3.68
C ASN A 147 -2.22 -10.86 -4.31
N ARG A 148 -1.93 -11.48 -5.46
CA ARG A 148 -0.72 -11.25 -6.27
C ARG A 148 -0.73 -9.90 -6.97
N PHE A 149 -1.90 -9.33 -7.24
CA PHE A 149 -2.07 -8.03 -7.89
C PHE A 149 -2.01 -6.86 -6.91
N ARG A 150 -1.98 -7.14 -5.60
CA ARG A 150 -1.94 -6.15 -4.51
C ARG A 150 -3.04 -5.05 -4.60
N PRO A 151 -4.32 -5.41 -4.86
CA PRO A 151 -5.39 -4.41 -4.93
C PRO A 151 -5.61 -3.76 -3.56
N LYS A 152 -5.94 -2.46 -3.56
CA LYS A 152 -6.21 -1.65 -2.37
C LYS A 152 -7.63 -1.05 -2.50
N SER A 153 -8.52 -1.31 -1.55
CA SER A 153 -9.94 -0.89 -1.61
C SER A 153 -10.25 0.42 -0.85
N THR A 154 -11.31 1.11 -1.28
CA THR A 154 -12.03 2.22 -0.61
C THR A 154 -13.42 1.75 -0.17
N SER A 155 -13.69 1.71 1.14
CA SER A 155 -15.06 1.83 1.65
C SER A 155 -15.44 3.31 1.78
N GLY A 156 -16.66 3.66 1.38
CA GLY A 156 -17.13 5.05 1.31
C GLY A 156 -16.95 5.86 2.60
N ARG A 157 -16.50 7.11 2.42
CA ARG A 157 -16.47 8.24 3.38
C ARG A 157 -15.98 7.93 4.80
N THR A 158 -14.67 7.83 4.97
CA THR A 158 -13.89 8.54 6.01
C THR A 158 -12.41 8.53 5.61
N TRP A 159 -11.75 9.68 5.65
CA TRP A 159 -10.35 9.85 5.24
C TRP A 159 -9.40 9.20 6.24
N PHE A 160 -8.50 8.34 5.80
CA PHE A 160 -7.31 7.98 6.57
C PHE A 160 -6.08 7.85 5.67
N ALA A 161 -5.09 8.68 5.98
CA ALA A 161 -3.76 8.61 5.43
C ALA A 161 -3.07 7.34 5.93
N ARG A 162 -2.37 6.65 5.03
CA ARG A 162 -1.37 5.67 5.42
C ARG A 162 -0.09 6.43 5.73
N LYS A 163 0.55 6.19 6.88
CA LYS A 163 2.00 6.40 7.03
C LYS A 163 2.65 5.23 6.32
N ASP A 164 3.12 5.45 5.10
CA ASP A 164 3.74 4.38 4.31
C ASP A 164 5.07 3.97 4.97
N CYS A 165 5.14 2.75 5.52
CA CYS A 165 6.41 2.10 5.88
C CYS A 165 6.95 1.28 4.70
N ARG A 166 8.18 1.56 4.25
CA ARG A 166 8.95 0.80 3.24
C ARG A 166 10.18 0.22 3.90
N TYR A 167 10.74 -0.84 3.31
CA TYR A 167 12.13 -1.18 3.57
C TYR A 167 13.05 -0.65 2.50
N ILE A 168 14.24 -0.23 2.92
CA ILE A 168 15.35 0.16 2.06
C ILE A 168 16.34 -0.99 2.10
N GLU A 169 16.77 -1.42 0.92
CA GLU A 169 17.87 -2.36 0.75
C GLU A 169 19.12 -1.50 0.56
N ASP A 170 20.06 -1.56 1.51
CA ASP A 170 21.38 -0.96 1.33
C ASP A 170 22.21 -1.94 0.47
N GLU A 171 22.84 -1.45 -0.61
CA GLU A 171 23.72 -2.25 -1.50
C GLU A 171 24.94 -2.84 -0.76
#